data_AF-A0AAU9ANX4-F1
#
_entry.id   AF-A0AAU9ANX4-F1
#
_cell.length_a   1.000
_cell.length_b   1.000
_cell.length_c   1.000
_cell.angle_alpha   90.00
_cell.angle_beta   90.00
_cell.angle_gamma   90.00
#
_symmetry.space_group_name_H-M   'P 1'
#
loop_
_entity.id
_entity.type
_entity.pdbx_description
1 polymer ?
#
loop_
_entity_poly.entity_id
_entity_poly.type
_entity_poly.pdbx_seq_one_letter_code
_entity_poly.pdbx_strand_id
1 'polypeptide(L)'
;MPTPASPSRRRILFDALAGTAALSLAPLARATGATIAAKTLPGTDLVLPTGGIHDFDFFVGAWNFRNYRLKRRWVGSRDWDEFPASLRCESRMGGVVNLDEGVFPTKGWQGMTLRVFNLEEQRWYLYWINSSTGQLFPPVAGGFDGDRGEFYGEDRDEGRPVKVRFRWTRIDADRARWEQAFSLDGKQWETNWKMEHTRVGA
;
A
#
# COMPACT_ATOMS: atom_id res chain seq x y z
N MET A 1 1.66 39.89 34.67
CA MET A 1 1.16 38.54 34.99
C MET A 1 2.16 37.52 34.46
N PRO A 2 2.45 36.46 35.23
CA PRO A 2 3.64 35.63 35.05
C PRO A 2 3.46 34.54 33.99
N THR A 3 4.55 34.21 33.30
CA THR A 3 4.71 33.01 32.46
C THR A 3 4.66 31.75 33.34
N PRO A 4 4.01 30.66 32.91
CA PRO A 4 4.35 29.34 33.40
C PRO A 4 5.37 28.68 32.47
N ALA A 5 6.50 28.34 33.08
CA ALA A 5 7.58 27.58 32.51
C ALA A 5 7.19 26.11 32.22
N SER A 6 7.87 25.54 31.24
CA SER A 6 8.00 24.10 31.00
C SER A 6 8.49 23.34 32.25
N PRO A 7 8.02 22.10 32.47
CA PRO A 7 8.82 21.09 33.14
C PRO A 7 9.56 20.24 32.10
N SER A 8 10.87 20.39 32.13
CA SER A 8 11.86 19.48 31.58
C SER A 8 11.93 18.15 32.33
N ARG A 9 12.08 17.06 31.57
CA ARG A 9 12.85 15.83 31.82
C ARG A 9 13.04 15.38 33.29
N ARG A 10 12.61 14.15 33.59
CA ARG A 10 13.54 13.10 34.06
C ARG A 10 12.96 11.69 33.93
N ARG A 11 13.86 10.84 33.46
CA ARG A 11 13.89 9.38 33.28
C ARG A 11 13.95 8.70 34.65
N ILE A 12 13.93 7.36 34.66
CA ILE A 12 14.33 6.40 35.74
C ILE A 12 13.08 5.79 36.45
N LEU A 13 12.91 4.48 36.71
CA LEU A 13 13.79 3.31 36.83
C LEU A 13 13.04 2.01 36.44
N PHE A 14 13.81 1.00 36.03
CA PHE A 14 13.44 -0.42 36.08
C PHE A 14 13.23 -0.85 37.53
N ASP A 15 12.13 -1.52 37.84
CA ASP A 15 12.08 -2.42 38.99
C ASP A 15 11.75 -3.83 38.50
N ALA A 16 12.78 -4.68 38.54
CA ALA A 16 12.65 -6.11 38.50
C ALA A 16 12.20 -6.59 39.88
N LEU A 17 11.04 -7.23 39.95
CA LEU A 17 10.61 -8.00 41.12
C LEU A 17 10.39 -9.45 40.70
N ALA A 18 11.31 -10.28 41.15
CA ALA A 18 11.25 -11.72 41.09
C ALA A 18 10.09 -12.22 41.95
N GLY A 19 9.15 -12.93 41.31
CA GLY A 19 8.12 -13.73 41.98
C GLY A 19 8.07 -15.09 41.31
N THR A 20 8.62 -16.11 41.97
CA THR A 20 8.53 -17.51 41.58
C THR A 20 7.07 -17.98 41.63
N ALA A 21 6.42 -18.02 40.48
CA ALA A 21 5.16 -18.73 40.28
C ALA A 21 5.47 -20.15 39.77
N ALA A 22 4.92 -21.15 40.46
CA ALA A 22 5.01 -22.55 40.06
C ALA A 22 4.43 -22.74 38.65
N LEU A 23 5.27 -23.19 37.71
CA LEU A 23 4.85 -23.57 36.36
C LEU A 23 4.05 -24.88 36.41
N SER A 24 2.72 -24.77 36.45
CA SER A 24 1.87 -25.86 35.99
C SER A 24 2.03 -25.97 34.47
N LEU A 25 2.61 -27.08 34.00
CA LEU A 25 2.62 -27.48 32.60
C LEU A 25 1.20 -27.85 32.17
N ALA A 26 0.37 -26.85 31.91
CA ALA A 26 -0.82 -27.05 31.10
C ALA A 26 -0.36 -27.32 29.66
N PRO A 27 -0.88 -28.35 28.97
CA PRO A 27 -0.59 -28.52 27.56
C PRO A 27 -1.05 -27.27 26.83
N LEU A 28 -0.13 -26.60 26.11
CA LEU A 28 -0.50 -25.54 25.18
C LEU A 28 -1.49 -26.16 24.20
N ALA A 29 -2.77 -25.81 24.36
CA ALA A 29 -3.75 -26.01 23.32
C ALA A 29 -3.21 -25.29 22.09
N ARG A 30 -2.82 -26.07 21.09
CA ARG A 30 -2.39 -25.57 19.78
C ARG A 30 -3.52 -24.68 19.29
N ALA A 31 -3.30 -23.37 19.23
CA ALA A 31 -4.28 -22.44 18.70
C ALA A 31 -4.67 -22.95 17.31
N THR A 32 -5.90 -23.46 17.21
CA THR A 32 -6.52 -23.79 15.94
C THR A 32 -6.46 -22.52 15.10
N GLY A 33 -5.75 -22.57 13.98
CA GLY A 33 -5.46 -21.39 13.16
C GLY A 33 -6.73 -20.58 12.96
N ALA A 34 -6.73 -19.34 13.43
CA ALA A 34 -7.84 -18.44 13.21
C ALA A 34 -8.02 -18.29 11.70
N THR A 35 -9.17 -18.72 11.18
CA THR A 35 -9.50 -18.52 9.78
C THR A 35 -9.68 -17.03 9.54
N ILE A 36 -8.89 -16.45 8.65
CA ILE A 36 -8.99 -15.04 8.29
C ILE A 36 -10.33 -14.82 7.61
N ALA A 37 -11.12 -13.87 8.12
CA ALA A 37 -12.41 -13.56 7.52
C ALA A 37 -12.23 -13.07 6.07
N ALA A 38 -12.99 -13.66 5.16
CA ALA A 38 -13.05 -13.19 3.79
C ALA A 38 -13.64 -11.77 3.75
N LYS A 39 -12.96 -10.86 3.07
CA LYS A 39 -13.42 -9.49 2.83
C LYS A 39 -13.71 -9.34 1.35
N THR A 40 -14.86 -8.78 1.01
CA THR A 40 -15.26 -8.56 -0.40
C THR A 40 -15.21 -7.09 -0.77
N LEU A 41 -14.94 -6.82 -2.04
CA LEU A 41 -15.10 -5.49 -2.61
C LEU A 41 -16.61 -5.15 -2.66
N PRO A 42 -17.06 -4.03 -2.09
CA PRO A 42 -18.48 -3.72 -1.99
C PRO A 42 -19.22 -3.80 -3.33
N GLY A 43 -20.43 -4.34 -3.34
CA GLY A 43 -21.25 -4.46 -4.55
C GLY A 43 -20.73 -5.47 -5.59
N THR A 44 -19.82 -6.37 -5.21
CA THR A 44 -19.26 -7.41 -6.06
C THR A 44 -19.04 -8.71 -5.28
N ASP A 45 -18.85 -9.82 -5.99
CA ASP A 45 -18.44 -11.11 -5.39
C ASP A 45 -16.91 -11.25 -5.29
N LEU A 46 -16.16 -10.17 -5.54
CA LEU A 46 -14.70 -10.19 -5.56
C LEU A 46 -14.17 -10.21 -4.12
N VAL A 47 -13.52 -11.31 -3.76
CA VAL A 47 -12.80 -11.45 -2.48
C VAL A 47 -11.45 -10.76 -2.60
N LEU A 48 -11.16 -9.87 -1.64
CA LEU A 48 -9.88 -9.20 -1.57
C LEU A 48 -8.77 -10.23 -1.25
N PRO A 49 -7.59 -10.15 -1.88
CA PRO A 49 -6.46 -11.04 -1.56
C PRO A 49 -5.79 -10.69 -0.24
N THR A 50 -5.46 -11.70 0.58
CA THR A 50 -4.59 -11.52 1.76
C THR A 50 -3.12 -11.54 1.33
N GLY A 51 -2.19 -11.28 2.24
CA GLY A 51 -0.76 -11.26 1.94
C GLY A 51 0.11 -11.35 3.20
N GLY A 52 1.40 -11.11 3.02
CA GLY A 52 2.39 -11.09 4.09
C GLY A 52 2.86 -9.68 4.44
N ILE A 53 3.32 -9.49 5.69
CA ILE A 53 3.91 -8.24 6.16
C ILE A 53 5.17 -7.82 5.38
N HIS A 54 5.81 -8.75 4.67
CA HIS A 54 7.03 -8.51 3.88
C HIS A 54 6.76 -8.34 2.37
N ASP A 55 5.49 -8.22 1.97
CA ASP A 55 5.09 -8.16 0.57
C ASP A 55 5.65 -6.94 -0.20
N PHE A 56 6.06 -5.88 0.48
CA PHE A 56 6.63 -4.69 -0.15
C PHE A 56 8.13 -4.53 0.09
N ASP A 57 8.81 -5.52 0.69
CA ASP A 57 10.25 -5.42 0.99
C ASP A 57 11.09 -5.27 -0.28
N PHE A 58 10.68 -5.91 -1.38
CA PHE A 58 11.34 -5.76 -2.69
C PHE A 58 11.39 -4.30 -3.14
N PHE A 59 10.40 -3.50 -2.73
CA PHE A 59 10.19 -2.14 -3.22
C PHE A 59 11.00 -1.09 -2.46
N VAL A 60 11.55 -1.42 -1.30
CA VAL A 60 12.37 -0.50 -0.51
C VAL A 60 13.59 -0.04 -1.31
N GLY A 61 13.88 1.25 -1.28
CA GLY A 61 14.98 1.88 -2.01
C GLY A 61 14.54 2.95 -3.03
N ALA A 62 15.44 3.32 -3.92
CA ALA A 62 15.21 4.34 -4.95
C ALA A 62 14.94 3.69 -6.32
N TRP A 63 13.99 4.26 -7.05
CA TRP A 63 13.50 3.72 -8.31
C TRP A 63 13.18 4.81 -9.33
N ASN A 64 13.37 4.48 -10.61
CA ASN A 64 12.89 5.24 -11.76
C ASN A 64 11.67 4.55 -12.37
N PHE A 65 10.73 5.35 -12.91
CA PHE A 65 9.54 4.86 -13.60
C PHE A 65 9.36 5.46 -14.97
N ARG A 66 8.88 4.62 -15.87
CA ARG A 66 8.20 5.05 -17.08
C ARG A 66 6.69 4.86 -16.90
N ASN A 67 5.95 5.96 -16.94
CA ASN A 67 4.50 5.97 -16.82
C ASN A 67 3.87 5.93 -18.20
N TYR A 68 2.74 5.23 -18.28
CA TYR A 68 1.81 5.25 -19.41
C TYR A 68 0.42 5.45 -18.84
N ARG A 69 -0.14 6.66 -18.94
CA ARG A 69 -1.50 6.97 -18.45
C ARG A 69 -2.44 7.24 -19.61
N LEU A 70 -3.63 6.64 -19.65
CA LEU A 70 -4.60 6.95 -20.70
C LEU A 70 -4.97 8.44 -20.65
N LYS A 71 -5.00 9.08 -21.82
CA LYS A 71 -5.45 10.47 -21.95
C LYS A 71 -6.95 10.61 -21.79
N ARG A 72 -7.71 9.59 -22.18
CA ARG A 72 -9.17 9.51 -22.07
C ARG A 72 -9.56 8.10 -21.64
N ARG A 73 -10.41 7.99 -20.63
CA ARG A 73 -11.00 6.74 -20.14
C ARG A 73 -12.40 6.55 -20.70
N TRP A 74 -12.92 5.33 -20.64
CA TRP A 74 -14.32 4.97 -20.99
C TRP A 74 -14.71 5.15 -22.46
N VAL A 75 -13.75 5.37 -23.35
CA VAL A 75 -13.99 5.59 -24.79
C VAL A 75 -13.26 4.58 -25.67
N GLY A 76 -12.71 3.50 -25.08
CA GLY A 76 -11.88 2.53 -25.79
C GLY A 76 -10.56 3.13 -26.30
N SER A 77 -10.07 4.17 -25.62
CA SER A 77 -8.85 4.88 -26.02
C SER A 77 -7.63 3.96 -25.96
N ARG A 78 -6.72 4.14 -26.92
CA ARG A 78 -5.37 3.57 -26.91
C ARG A 78 -4.29 4.65 -26.93
N ASP A 79 -4.68 5.89 -26.67
CA ASP A 79 -3.80 7.04 -26.63
C ASP A 79 -3.27 7.26 -25.20
N TRP A 80 -1.97 7.09 -25.05
CA TRP A 80 -1.25 7.11 -23.77
C TRP A 80 -0.40 8.39 -23.66
N ASP A 81 -0.46 9.02 -22.49
CA ASP A 81 0.49 10.03 -22.05
C ASP A 81 1.66 9.34 -21.36
N GLU A 82 2.85 9.49 -21.94
CA GLU A 82 4.08 8.88 -21.44
C GLU A 82 4.93 9.90 -20.70
N PHE A 83 5.39 9.54 -19.50
CA PHE A 83 6.23 10.46 -18.72
C PHE A 83 7.14 9.74 -17.71
N PRO A 84 8.36 10.28 -17.48
CA PRO A 84 9.26 9.77 -16.47
C PRO A 84 8.84 10.22 -15.07
N ALA A 85 9.19 9.42 -14.07
CA ALA A 85 9.12 9.77 -12.66
C ALA A 85 10.22 9.02 -11.88
N SER A 86 10.43 9.39 -10.63
CA SER A 86 11.28 8.66 -9.69
C SER A 86 10.64 8.66 -8.31
N LEU A 87 10.85 7.61 -7.52
CA LEU A 87 10.49 7.63 -6.10
C LEU A 87 11.58 7.05 -5.22
N ARG A 88 11.41 7.29 -3.93
CA ARG A 88 12.08 6.55 -2.87
C ARG A 88 11.04 5.93 -1.96
N CYS A 89 11.24 4.66 -1.65
CA CYS A 89 10.37 3.85 -0.82
C CYS A 89 11.12 3.42 0.45
N GLU A 90 10.44 3.48 1.58
CA GLU A 90 10.95 3.11 2.90
C GLU A 90 10.01 2.17 3.62
N SER A 91 10.58 1.23 4.37
CA SER A 91 9.85 0.40 5.34
C SER A 91 10.02 0.98 6.75
N ARG A 92 8.92 1.03 7.50
CA ARG A 92 8.82 1.61 8.85
C ARG A 92 8.10 0.63 9.77
N MET A 93 8.29 0.82 11.07
CA MET A 93 7.56 0.08 12.12
C MET A 93 7.66 -1.46 11.97
N GLY A 94 8.86 -1.96 11.65
CA GLY A 94 9.11 -3.41 11.53
C GLY A 94 8.42 -4.07 10.33
N GLY A 95 8.14 -3.32 9.26
CA GLY A 95 7.51 -3.84 8.03
C GLY A 95 6.01 -3.59 7.94
N VAL A 96 5.34 -3.19 9.03
CA VAL A 96 3.89 -2.93 9.02
C VAL A 96 3.52 -1.71 8.15
N VAL A 97 4.47 -0.79 7.95
CA VAL A 97 4.26 0.44 7.17
C VAL A 97 5.29 0.53 6.06
N ASN A 98 4.82 0.82 4.86
CA ASN A 98 5.64 1.19 3.72
C ASN A 98 5.23 2.58 3.23
N LEU A 99 6.19 3.45 2.94
CA LEU A 99 5.93 4.79 2.46
C LEU A 99 6.78 5.05 1.21
N ASP A 100 6.17 5.50 0.13
CA ASP A 100 6.91 6.08 -0.99
C ASP A 100 6.54 7.52 -1.26
N GLU A 101 7.52 8.27 -1.75
CA GLU A 101 7.32 9.62 -2.30
C GLU A 101 7.94 9.66 -3.70
N GLY A 102 7.09 9.96 -4.69
CA GLY A 102 7.43 10.06 -6.09
C GLY A 102 7.36 11.50 -6.60
N VAL A 103 8.34 11.86 -7.43
CA VAL A 103 8.42 13.15 -8.12
C VAL A 103 8.12 12.95 -9.60
N PHE A 104 7.31 13.83 -10.17
CA PHE A 104 6.92 13.81 -11.58
C PHE A 104 7.37 15.12 -12.25
N PRO A 105 8.66 15.26 -12.62
CA PRO A 105 9.24 16.55 -13.02
C PRO A 105 8.54 17.18 -14.23
N THR A 106 8.14 16.36 -15.20
CA THR A 106 7.46 16.81 -16.42
C THR A 106 6.00 17.21 -16.19
N LYS A 107 5.45 16.93 -15.00
CA LYS A 107 4.07 17.24 -14.64
C LYS A 107 3.96 18.25 -13.50
N GLY A 108 5.06 18.57 -12.82
CA GLY A 108 5.12 19.61 -11.79
C GLY A 108 4.42 19.25 -10.46
N TRP A 109 4.20 17.98 -10.19
CA TRP A 109 3.60 17.50 -8.94
C TRP A 109 4.35 16.30 -8.36
N GLN A 110 4.05 16.02 -7.10
CA GLN A 110 4.58 14.89 -6.34
C GLN A 110 3.43 14.02 -5.87
N GLY A 111 3.70 12.74 -5.69
CA GLY A 111 2.74 11.76 -5.22
C GLY A 111 3.33 10.93 -4.09
N MET A 112 2.48 10.42 -3.22
CA MET A 112 2.92 9.59 -2.09
C MET A 112 1.95 8.45 -1.89
N THR A 113 2.49 7.25 -1.65
CA THR A 113 1.69 6.10 -1.22
C THR A 113 2.05 5.73 0.21
N LEU A 114 1.08 5.81 1.11
CA LEU A 114 1.15 5.18 2.43
C LEU A 114 0.53 3.78 2.34
N ARG A 115 1.32 2.75 2.64
CA ARG A 115 0.83 1.36 2.75
C ARG A 115 0.88 0.92 4.19
N VAL A 116 -0.21 0.35 4.69
CA VAL A 116 -0.32 -0.16 6.05
C VAL A 116 -0.82 -1.60 6.00
N PHE A 117 -0.11 -2.50 6.68
CA PHE A 117 -0.52 -3.89 6.83
C PHE A 117 -1.41 -4.05 8.06
N ASN A 118 -2.64 -4.50 7.87
CA ASN A 118 -3.50 -4.93 8.95
C ASN A 118 -3.14 -6.36 9.34
N LEU A 119 -2.61 -6.55 10.55
CA LEU A 119 -2.14 -7.85 11.06
C LEU A 119 -3.27 -8.87 11.25
N GLU A 120 -4.46 -8.42 11.63
CA GLU A 120 -5.62 -9.29 11.86
C GLU A 120 -6.24 -9.76 10.54
N GLU A 121 -6.41 -8.84 9.59
CA GLU A 121 -6.95 -9.16 8.27
C GLU A 121 -5.91 -9.77 7.32
N GLN A 122 -4.63 -9.75 7.71
CA GLN A 122 -3.48 -10.06 6.86
C GLN A 122 -3.55 -9.40 5.49
N ARG A 123 -3.77 -8.08 5.49
CA ARG A 123 -4.09 -7.33 4.27
C ARG A 123 -3.43 -5.97 4.29
N TRP A 124 -2.88 -5.59 3.15
CA TRP A 124 -2.34 -4.26 2.91
C TRP A 124 -3.44 -3.31 2.49
N TYR A 125 -3.35 -2.08 2.98
CA TYR A 125 -4.16 -0.93 2.59
C TYR A 125 -3.24 0.13 2.02
N LEU A 126 -3.48 0.55 0.78
CA LEU A 126 -2.67 1.53 0.06
C LEU A 126 -3.46 2.81 -0.11
N TYR A 127 -2.97 3.89 0.50
CA TYR A 127 -3.56 5.22 0.43
C TYR A 127 -2.68 6.12 -0.42
N TRP A 128 -3.26 6.75 -1.43
CA TRP A 128 -2.57 7.68 -2.32
C TRP A 128 -2.80 9.13 -1.90
N ILE A 129 -1.77 9.96 -2.07
CA ILE A 129 -1.80 11.41 -1.87
C ILE A 129 -1.17 12.08 -3.10
N ASN A 130 -1.77 13.19 -3.53
CA ASN A 130 -1.22 14.07 -4.56
C ASN A 130 -0.87 15.43 -3.95
N SER A 131 0.33 15.96 -4.20
CA SER A 131 0.77 17.26 -3.69
C SER A 131 -0.08 18.44 -4.18
N SER A 132 -0.79 18.29 -5.30
CA SER A 132 -1.69 19.33 -5.83
C SER A 132 -2.97 19.49 -5.01
N THR A 133 -3.39 18.47 -4.26
CA THR A 133 -4.62 18.52 -3.44
C THR A 133 -4.38 18.30 -1.95
N GLY A 134 -3.30 17.59 -1.58
CA GLY A 134 -3.00 17.22 -0.20
C GLY A 134 -4.02 16.26 0.42
N GLN A 135 -4.89 15.65 -0.38
CA GLN A 135 -5.97 14.78 0.09
C GLN A 135 -5.56 13.32 0.05
N LEU A 136 -5.90 12.59 1.11
CA LEU A 136 -5.78 11.14 1.16
C LEU A 136 -6.98 10.52 0.42
N PHE A 137 -6.70 9.78 -0.64
CA PHE A 137 -7.73 9.09 -1.42
C PHE A 137 -8.20 7.82 -0.69
N PRO A 138 -9.43 7.33 -0.98
CA PRO A 138 -9.88 6.03 -0.49
C PRO A 138 -8.86 4.93 -0.80
N PRO A 139 -8.61 3.99 0.13
CA PRO A 139 -7.59 2.98 -0.08
C PRO A 139 -8.05 1.91 -1.07
N VAL A 140 -7.08 1.29 -1.73
CA VAL A 140 -7.24 -0.09 -2.20
C VAL A 140 -6.67 -1.05 -1.17
N ALA A 141 -7.27 -2.23 -1.04
CA ALA A 141 -6.84 -3.27 -0.11
C ALA A 141 -6.61 -4.61 -0.81
N GLY A 142 -5.60 -5.34 -0.35
CA GLY A 142 -5.16 -6.57 -0.99
C GLY A 142 -3.87 -7.15 -0.41
N GLY A 143 -3.18 -7.95 -1.21
CA GLY A 143 -1.95 -8.61 -0.81
C GLY A 143 -1.30 -9.33 -2.00
N PHE A 144 -0.16 -9.99 -1.73
CA PHE A 144 0.56 -10.75 -2.75
C PHE A 144 0.33 -12.25 -2.63
N ASP A 145 0.27 -12.88 -3.80
CA ASP A 145 0.47 -14.31 -4.00
C ASP A 145 1.71 -14.50 -4.89
N GLY A 146 2.81 -14.93 -4.27
CA GLY A 146 4.13 -14.97 -4.90
C GLY A 146 4.56 -13.59 -5.44
N ASP A 147 4.83 -13.52 -6.74
CA ASP A 147 5.29 -12.31 -7.41
C ASP A 147 4.16 -11.39 -7.91
N ARG A 148 2.90 -11.74 -7.64
CA ARG A 148 1.72 -11.00 -8.09
C ARG A 148 0.96 -10.42 -6.91
N GLY A 149 0.84 -9.10 -6.89
CA GLY A 149 0.02 -8.38 -5.91
C GLY A 149 -1.26 -7.89 -6.56
N GLU A 150 -2.40 -8.09 -5.93
CA GLU A 150 -3.67 -7.53 -6.38
C GLU A 150 -4.37 -6.80 -5.23
N PHE A 151 -4.86 -5.60 -5.53
CA PHE A 151 -5.48 -4.71 -4.55
C PHE A 151 -6.71 -4.07 -5.16
N TYR A 152 -7.77 -3.95 -4.37
CA TYR A 152 -9.05 -3.45 -4.86
C TYR A 152 -9.66 -2.44 -3.90
N GLY A 153 -10.38 -1.47 -4.45
CA GLY A 153 -11.06 -0.44 -3.67
C GLY A 153 -12.15 0.24 -4.49
N GLU A 154 -12.70 1.31 -3.93
CA GLU A 154 -13.71 2.15 -4.57
C GLU A 154 -13.19 3.58 -4.64
N ASP A 155 -13.49 4.27 -5.74
CA ASP A 155 -13.14 5.68 -5.90
C ASP A 155 -14.16 6.37 -6.82
N ARG A 156 -13.90 7.64 -7.17
CA ARG A 156 -14.66 8.42 -8.15
C ARG A 156 -13.75 8.89 -9.27
N ASP A 157 -14.11 8.54 -10.51
CA ASP A 157 -13.50 9.08 -11.72
C ASP A 157 -14.43 10.17 -12.30
N GLU A 158 -13.99 11.43 -12.30
CA GLU A 158 -14.80 12.57 -12.75
C GLU A 158 -16.20 12.62 -12.10
N GLY A 159 -16.26 12.28 -10.80
CA GLY A 159 -17.50 12.22 -10.02
C GLY A 159 -18.28 10.91 -10.14
N ARG A 160 -17.96 10.05 -11.12
CA ARG A 160 -18.59 8.75 -11.31
C ARG A 160 -18.00 7.70 -10.36
N PRO A 161 -18.82 6.98 -9.57
CA PRO A 161 -18.34 5.86 -8.77
C PRO A 161 -17.70 4.76 -9.65
N VAL A 162 -16.51 4.30 -9.25
CA VAL A 162 -15.75 3.25 -9.93
C VAL A 162 -15.17 2.28 -8.91
N LYS A 163 -14.98 1.04 -9.35
CA LYS A 163 -14.10 0.08 -8.69
C LYS A 163 -12.68 0.30 -9.21
N VAL A 164 -11.71 0.20 -8.33
CA VAL A 164 -10.29 0.36 -8.63
C VAL A 164 -9.57 -0.96 -8.42
N ARG A 165 -8.65 -1.31 -9.31
CA ARG A 165 -7.73 -2.43 -9.14
C ARG A 165 -6.31 -1.95 -9.38
N PHE A 166 -5.43 -2.25 -8.43
CA PHE A 166 -3.99 -2.21 -8.65
C PHE A 166 -3.45 -3.62 -8.83
N ARG A 167 -2.53 -3.78 -9.78
CA ARG A 167 -1.75 -4.99 -9.98
C ARG A 167 -0.28 -4.67 -9.85
N TRP A 168 0.40 -5.42 -9.00
CA TRP A 168 1.85 -5.44 -8.90
C TRP A 168 2.39 -6.73 -9.51
N THR A 169 3.52 -6.63 -10.18
CA THR A 169 4.27 -7.77 -10.68
C THR A 169 5.74 -7.54 -10.38
N ARG A 170 6.33 -8.42 -9.58
CA ARG A 170 7.78 -8.50 -9.42
C ARG A 170 8.34 -9.22 -10.64
N ILE A 171 9.26 -8.58 -11.36
CA ILE A 171 9.87 -9.16 -12.57
C ILE A 171 11.20 -9.81 -12.19
N ASP A 172 12.02 -9.09 -11.43
CA ASP A 172 13.26 -9.55 -10.81
C ASP A 172 13.66 -8.60 -9.67
N ALA A 173 14.90 -8.67 -9.19
CA ALA A 173 15.41 -7.87 -8.08
C ALA A 173 15.38 -6.35 -8.33
N ASP A 174 15.46 -5.94 -9.60
CA ASP A 174 15.65 -4.55 -10.01
C ASP A 174 14.53 -4.04 -10.92
N ARG A 175 13.54 -4.89 -11.24
CA ARG A 175 12.41 -4.54 -12.09
C ARG A 175 11.07 -4.98 -11.51
N ALA A 176 10.10 -4.09 -11.60
CA ALA A 176 8.71 -4.37 -11.25
C ALA A 176 7.76 -3.64 -12.21
N ARG A 177 6.52 -4.10 -12.26
CA ARG A 177 5.43 -3.45 -13.00
C ARG A 177 4.27 -3.19 -12.06
N TRP A 178 3.69 -2.01 -12.18
CA TRP A 178 2.41 -1.66 -11.57
C TRP A 178 1.40 -1.27 -12.64
N GLU A 179 0.14 -1.64 -12.44
CA GLU A 179 -0.96 -1.27 -13.31
C GLU A 179 -2.19 -0.87 -12.48
N GLN A 180 -2.90 0.17 -12.93
CA GLN A 180 -4.21 0.55 -12.44
C GLN A 180 -5.27 0.29 -13.50
N ALA A 181 -6.39 -0.27 -13.06
CA ALA A 181 -7.60 -0.39 -13.86
C ALA A 181 -8.82 0.10 -13.11
N PHE A 182 -9.78 0.64 -13.86
CA PHE A 182 -11.10 1.01 -13.36
C PHE A 182 -12.17 0.08 -13.92
N SER A 183 -13.23 -0.11 -13.15
CA SER A 183 -14.40 -0.89 -13.52
C SER A 183 -15.67 -0.25 -12.97
N LEU A 184 -16.79 -0.50 -13.63
CA LEU A 184 -18.12 -0.05 -13.17
C LEU A 184 -18.87 -1.15 -12.43
N ASP A 185 -18.56 -2.41 -12.74
CA ASP A 185 -19.27 -3.61 -12.26
C ASP A 185 -18.35 -4.57 -11.48
N GLY A 186 -17.05 -4.29 -11.41
CA GLY A 186 -16.02 -5.16 -10.83
C GLY A 186 -15.65 -6.35 -11.71
N LYS A 187 -16.22 -6.48 -12.91
CA LYS A 187 -16.03 -7.62 -13.82
C LYS A 187 -15.22 -7.21 -15.05
N GLN A 188 -15.56 -6.09 -15.68
CA GLN A 188 -14.84 -5.56 -16.83
C GLN A 188 -13.91 -4.43 -16.40
N TRP A 189 -12.62 -4.55 -16.75
CA TRP A 189 -11.58 -3.65 -16.25
C TRP A 189 -10.87 -2.92 -17.39
N GLU A 190 -10.91 -1.59 -17.39
CA GLU A 190 -10.13 -0.73 -18.28
C GLU A 190 -8.82 -0.35 -17.59
N THR A 191 -7.70 -0.93 -18.05
CA THR A 191 -6.37 -0.52 -17.59
C THR A 191 -6.09 0.88 -18.10
N ASN A 192 -5.89 1.82 -17.20
CA ASN A 192 -5.77 3.25 -17.52
C ASN A 192 -4.47 3.88 -17.04
N TRP A 193 -3.64 3.13 -16.30
CA TRP A 193 -2.29 3.55 -15.97
C TRP A 193 -1.38 2.33 -15.83
N LYS A 194 -0.17 2.41 -16.39
CA LYS A 194 0.91 1.44 -16.21
C LYS A 194 2.19 2.16 -15.80
N MET A 195 2.97 1.52 -14.98
CA MET A 195 4.29 1.99 -14.55
C MET A 195 5.29 0.83 -14.63
N GLU A 196 6.40 1.07 -15.31
CA GLU A 196 7.54 0.14 -15.35
C GLU A 196 8.65 0.69 -14.47
N HIS A 197 9.09 -0.12 -13.51
CA HIS A 197 10.00 0.25 -12.43
C HIS A 197 11.38 -0.32 -12.71
N THR A 198 12.40 0.52 -12.50
CA THR A 198 13.81 0.10 -12.53
C THR A 198 14.53 0.68 -11.32
N ARG A 199 15.24 -0.16 -10.57
CA ARG A 199 16.01 0.28 -9.40
C ARG A 199 17.11 1.26 -9.82
N VAL A 200 17.34 2.30 -9.03
CA VAL A 200 18.44 3.23 -9.28
C VAL A 200 19.77 2.51 -9.02
N GLY A 201 20.67 2.54 -10.01
CA GLY A 201 22.00 1.93 -9.91
C GLY A 201 22.07 0.44 -10.28
N ALA A 202 20.98 -0.13 -10.81
CA ALA A 202 20.97 -1.43 -11.48
C ALA A 202 21.62 -1.37 -12.87
#